data_AF-A0A804PGW2-F1
#
_entry.id   AF-A0A804PGW2-F1
#
_cell.length_a   1.000
_cell.length_b   1.000
_cell.length_c   1.000
_cell.angle_alpha   90.00
_cell.angle_beta   90.00
_cell.angle_gamma   90.00
#
_symmetry.space_group_name_H-M   'P 1'
#
loop_
_entity.id
_entity.type
_entity.pdbx_description
1 polymer ?
#
loop_
_entity_poly.entity_id
_entity_poly.type
_entity_poly.pdbx_seq_one_letter_code
_entity_poly.pdbx_strand_id
1 'polypeptide(L)'
;MTEAAITTQFAPGGMEYRIGKQVPGIVEQTIRQCLLDVTGPLGIDVVTWNDLFWAVHCGGRAILDSVEAALGLGSQKLAASRHVLREYGNMSSAA
;
A
#
# COMPACT_ATOMS: atom_id res chain seq x y z
N MET A 1 15.68 0.51 -9.60
CA MET A 1 16.17 0.33 -8.20
C MET A 1 15.00 0.23 -7.22
N THR A 2 13.93 -0.47 -7.58
CA THR A 2 12.86 -0.89 -6.66
C THR A 2 12.71 -2.40 -6.67
N GLU A 3 13.23 -3.07 -7.69
CA GLU A 3 13.15 -4.52 -7.92
C GLU A 3 13.73 -5.35 -6.77
N ALA A 4 14.73 -4.81 -6.05
CA ALA A 4 15.33 -5.48 -4.90
C ALA A 4 14.61 -5.19 -3.56
N ALA A 5 13.59 -4.32 -3.55
CA ALA A 5 12.93 -3.90 -2.32
C ALA A 5 12.00 -4.97 -1.74
N ILE A 6 11.36 -5.77 -2.59
CA ILE A 6 10.58 -6.93 -2.20
C ILE A 6 10.99 -8.07 -3.14
N THR A 7 11.61 -9.11 -2.60
CA THR A 7 12.02 -10.27 -3.39
C THR A 7 11.54 -11.56 -2.76
N THR A 8 11.30 -12.54 -3.61
CA THR A 8 10.90 -13.89 -3.24
C THR A 8 11.80 -14.87 -3.98
N GLN A 9 12.35 -15.85 -3.27
CA GLN A 9 13.20 -16.89 -3.85
C GLN A 9 12.79 -18.26 -3.31
N PHE A 10 12.81 -19.28 -4.17
CA PHE A 10 12.63 -20.66 -3.74
C PHE A 10 13.99 -21.26 -3.37
N ALA A 11 14.08 -21.86 -2.19
CA ALA A 11 15.26 -22.51 -1.64
C ALA A 11 14.88 -23.91 -1.10
N PRO A 12 15.86 -24.78 -0.78
CA PRO A 12 15.56 -26.11 -0.22
C PRO A 12 14.70 -26.08 1.06
N GLY A 13 14.77 -24.98 1.84
CA GLY A 13 13.96 -24.78 3.04
C GLY A 13 12.56 -24.19 2.80
N GLY A 14 12.15 -24.01 1.54
CA GLY A 14 10.88 -23.40 1.17
C GLY A 14 11.05 -22.05 0.48
N MET A 15 10.09 -21.15 0.70
CA MET A 15 10.08 -19.83 0.06
C MET A 15 10.67 -18.77 1.00
N GLU A 16 11.74 -18.11 0.56
CA GLU A 16 12.38 -17.01 1.26
C GLU A 16 11.84 -15.67 0.76
N TYR A 17 11.33 -14.85 1.67
CA TYR A 17 10.93 -13.48 1.39
C TYR A 17 11.94 -12.50 1.98
N ARG A 18 12.34 -11.49 1.21
CA ARG A 18 13.11 -10.34 1.71
C ARG A 18 12.32 -9.07 1.42
N ILE A 19 11.96 -8.35 2.49
CA ILE A 19 11.25 -7.08 2.44
C ILE A 19 12.17 -6.01 3.03
N GLY A 20 12.57 -5.06 2.20
CA GLY A 20 13.45 -3.97 2.58
C GLY A 20 12.75 -2.95 3.49
N LYS A 21 13.50 -2.37 4.44
CA LYS A 21 12.98 -1.32 5.35
C LYS A 21 12.54 -0.06 4.61
N GLN A 22 13.04 0.15 3.39
CA GLN A 22 12.72 1.29 2.53
C GLN A 22 11.33 1.21 1.88
N VAL A 23 10.66 0.05 1.90
CA VAL A 23 9.41 -0.16 1.17
C VAL A 23 8.32 0.86 1.53
N PRO A 24 8.04 1.19 2.81
CA PRO A 24 7.06 2.22 3.14
C PRO A 24 7.41 3.58 2.53
N GLY A 25 8.69 3.99 2.60
CA GLY A 25 9.15 5.24 2.00
C GLY A 25 9.01 5.27 0.48
N ILE A 26 9.24 4.15 -0.21
CA ILE A 26 9.00 4.05 -1.66
C ILE A 26 7.50 4.25 -1.96
N VAL A 27 6.61 3.61 -1.19
CA VAL A 27 5.15 3.77 -1.35
C VAL A 27 4.75 5.23 -1.15
N GLU A 28 5.21 5.86 -0.07
CA GLU A 28 4.91 7.25 0.26
C GLU A 28 5.30 8.22 -0.87
N GLN A 29 6.47 7.99 -1.48
CA GLN A 29 7.00 8.84 -2.55
C GLN A 29 6.30 8.63 -3.90
N THR A 30 5.67 7.48 -4.13
CA THR A 30 5.17 7.09 -5.47
C THR A 30 3.65 7.05 -5.59
N ILE A 31 2.93 6.77 -4.50
CA ILE A 31 1.49 6.44 -4.56
C ILE A 31 0.63 7.56 -5.19
N ARG A 32 0.94 8.83 -4.91
CA ARG A 32 0.20 9.96 -5.51
C ARG A 32 0.31 9.96 -7.03
N GLN A 33 1.52 9.80 -7.56
CA GLN A 33 1.71 9.79 -9.01
C GLN A 33 1.04 8.58 -9.64
N CYS A 34 1.17 7.39 -9.04
CA CYS A 34 0.49 6.19 -9.52
C CYS A 34 -1.03 6.38 -9.62
N LEU A 35 -1.65 7.07 -8.66
CA LEU A 35 -3.08 7.36 -8.70
C LEU A 35 -3.42 8.37 -9.80
N LEU A 36 -2.66 9.47 -9.91
CA LEU A 36 -2.86 10.48 -10.94
C LEU A 36 -2.73 9.89 -12.36
N ASP A 37 -1.79 8.97 -12.57
CA ASP A 37 -1.60 8.29 -13.85
C ASP A 37 -2.81 7.42 -14.24
N VAL A 38 -3.55 6.91 -13.27
CA VAL A 38 -4.77 6.12 -13.49
C VAL A 38 -6.01 7.01 -13.59
N THR A 39 -6.15 8.01 -12.73
CA THR A 39 -7.36 8.85 -12.67
C THR A 39 -7.37 9.93 -13.75
N GLY A 40 -6.21 10.44 -14.16
CA GLY A 40 -6.08 11.48 -15.18
C GLY A 40 -6.75 11.10 -16.50
N PRO A 41 -6.46 9.93 -17.10
CA PRO A 41 -7.12 9.46 -18.32
C PRO A 41 -8.63 9.23 -18.19
N LEU A 42 -9.13 9.03 -16.96
CA LEU A 42 -10.55 8.81 -16.70
C LEU A 42 -11.35 10.11 -16.58
N GLY A 43 -10.69 11.28 -16.65
CA GLY A 43 -11.34 12.57 -16.43
C GLY A 43 -11.90 12.71 -15.01
N ILE A 44 -11.39 11.92 -14.07
CA ILE A 44 -11.69 12.08 -12.65
C ILE A 44 -10.81 13.23 -12.18
N ASP A 45 -11.24 14.45 -12.51
CA ASP A 45 -10.66 15.66 -11.96
C ASP A 45 -10.88 15.63 -10.45
N VAL A 46 -9.77 15.78 -9.72
CA VAL A 46 -9.57 15.32 -8.35
C VAL A 46 -10.70 15.75 -7.40
N VAL A 47 -11.72 14.89 -7.30
CA VAL A 47 -12.46 14.68 -6.05
C VAL A 47 -11.38 14.43 -5.00
N THR A 48 -11.43 15.12 -3.86
CA THR A 48 -10.32 15.03 -2.91
C THR A 48 -10.11 13.58 -2.50
N TRP A 49 -8.88 13.16 -2.20
CA TRP A 49 -8.61 11.76 -1.82
C TRP A 49 -9.50 11.25 -0.67
N ASN A 50 -10.06 12.18 0.12
CA ASN A 50 -10.98 11.91 1.22
C ASN A 50 -12.42 11.64 0.80
N ASP A 51 -12.81 11.95 -0.44
CA ASP A 51 -14.15 11.69 -0.97
C ASP A 51 -14.30 10.26 -1.52
N LEU A 52 -13.17 9.56 -1.75
CA LEU A 52 -13.14 8.19 -2.26
C LEU A 52 -13.15 7.16 -1.14
N PHE A 53 -13.73 5.98 -1.37
CA PHE A 53 -13.45 4.83 -0.50
C PHE A 53 -12.06 4.27 -0.78
N TRP A 54 -11.45 3.62 0.22
CA TRP A 54 -10.10 3.06 0.11
C TRP A 54 -10.09 1.59 0.50
N ALA A 55 -9.51 0.77 -0.37
CA ALA A 55 -9.13 -0.60 -0.10
C ALA A 55 -7.64 -0.74 -0.42
N VAL A 56 -6.80 -0.69 0.62
CA VAL A 56 -5.34 -0.73 0.50
C VAL A 56 -4.85 -2.07 1.01
N HIS A 57 -4.06 -2.78 0.20
CA HIS A 57 -3.40 -4.01 0.62
C HIS A 57 -2.54 -3.76 1.86
N CYS A 58 -2.83 -4.48 2.94
CA CYS A 58 -2.22 -4.27 4.23
C CYS A 58 -1.01 -5.19 4.46
N GLY A 59 0.06 -4.98 3.68
CA GLY A 59 1.30 -5.75 3.83
C GLY A 59 2.00 -5.57 5.19
N GLY A 60 1.72 -4.44 5.85
CA GLY A 60 2.16 -4.11 7.20
C GLY A 60 1.68 -2.73 7.62
N ARG A 61 1.74 -2.43 8.94
CA ARG A 61 1.25 -1.17 9.51
C ARG A 61 1.87 0.07 8.84
N ALA A 62 3.20 0.05 8.67
CA ALA A 62 3.94 1.17 8.07
C ALA A 62 3.50 1.49 6.63
N ILE A 63 3.02 0.51 5.86
CA ILE A 63 2.50 0.75 4.51
C ILE A 63 1.22 1.58 4.57
N LEU A 64 0.28 1.22 5.46
CA LEU A 64 -0.96 1.97 5.63
C LEU A 64 -0.68 3.40 6.13
N ASP A 65 0.27 3.55 7.04
CA ASP A 65 0.68 4.87 7.55
C ASP A 65 1.30 5.73 6.44
N SER A 66 2.18 5.16 5.61
CA SER A 66 2.75 5.86 4.45
C SER A 66 1.70 6.26 3.41
N VAL A 67 0.69 5.44 3.15
CA VAL A 67 -0.42 5.81 2.23
C VAL A 67 -1.27 6.93 2.82
N GLU A 68 -1.63 6.82 4.11
CA GLU A 68 -2.41 7.85 4.83
C GLU A 68 -1.69 9.20 4.80
N ALA A 69 -0.39 9.21 5.12
CA ALA A 69 0.44 10.41 5.11
C ALA A 69 0.60 10.99 3.70
N ALA A 70 0.96 10.16 2.71
CA ALA A 70 1.19 10.62 1.35
C ALA A 70 -0.04 11.33 0.76
N LEU A 71 -1.24 10.80 1.02
CA LEU A 71 -2.48 11.28 0.41
C LEU A 71 -3.26 12.25 1.31
N GLY A 72 -2.82 12.48 2.55
CA GLY A 72 -3.54 13.33 3.51
C GLY A 72 -4.93 12.77 3.84
N LEU A 73 -5.02 11.45 4.00
CA LEU A 73 -6.29 10.80 4.30
C LEU A 73 -6.72 11.06 5.75
N GLY A 74 -8.02 11.21 5.96
CA GLY A 74 -8.61 11.20 7.29
C GLY A 74 -8.39 9.86 7.97
N SER A 75 -8.27 9.88 9.30
CA SER A 75 -7.91 8.70 10.12
C SER A 75 -8.85 7.48 9.96
N GLN A 76 -10.07 7.70 9.46
CA GLN A 76 -11.06 6.64 9.23
C GLN A 76 -10.98 6.03 7.83
N LYS A 77 -10.29 6.66 6.86
CA LYS A 77 -10.30 6.22 5.46
C LYS A 77 -9.70 4.83 5.28
N LEU A 78 -8.71 4.46 6.10
CA LEU A 78 -8.07 3.13 6.09
C LEU A 78 -8.59 2.20 7.18
N ALA A 79 -9.73 2.50 7.84
CA ALA A 79 -10.24 1.71 8.96
C ALA A 79 -10.48 0.24 8.58
N ALA A 80 -11.04 -0.02 7.38
CA ALA A 80 -11.27 -1.38 6.89
C ALA A 80 -9.95 -2.15 6.71
N SER A 81 -8.97 -1.60 5.98
CA SER A 81 -7.65 -2.21 5.82
C SER A 81 -6.93 -2.44 7.15
N ARG A 82 -7.01 -1.47 8.08
CA ARG A 82 -6.43 -1.60 9.43
C ARG A 82 -7.12 -2.70 10.24
N HIS A 83 -8.43 -2.87 10.07
CA HIS A 83 -9.18 -3.95 10.72
C HIS A 83 -8.75 -5.32 10.19
N VAL A 84 -8.67 -5.50 8.87
CA VAL A 84 -8.19 -6.75 8.26
C VAL A 84 -6.79 -7.10 8.76
N LEU A 85 -5.86 -6.14 8.73
CA LEU A 85 -4.51 -6.34 9.24
C LEU A 85 -4.48 -6.75 10.72
N ARG A 86 -5.37 -6.17 11.54
CA ARG A 86 -5.41 -6.45 12.98
C ARG A 86 -5.93 -7.85 13.27
N GLU A 87 -6.96 -8.29 12.58
CA GLU A 87 -7.62 -9.58 12.84
C GLU A 87 -6.92 -10.75 12.15
N TYR A 88 -6.34 -10.52 10.96
CA TYR A 88 -5.85 -11.60 10.10
C TYR A 88 -4.37 -11.48 9.72
N GLY A 89 -3.71 -10.35 10.03
CA GLY A 89 -2.34 -10.10 9.59
C GLY A 89 -2.21 -9.90 8.08
N ASN A 90 -0.99 -10.04 7.57
CA ASN A 90 -0.72 -10.00 6.13
C ASN A 90 -0.97 -11.40 5.52
N MET A 91 -2.12 -11.58 4.87
CA MET A 91 -2.49 -12.82 4.18
C MET A 91 -2.07 -12.86 2.70
N SER A 92 -1.02 -12.12 2.34
CA SER A 92 -0.57 -11.98 0.95
C SER A 92 -1.70 -11.47 0.05
N SER A 93 -2.02 -12.16 -1.05
CA SER A 93 -2.99 -11.70 -2.04
C SER A 93 -4.45 -11.78 -1.58
N ALA A 94 -4.73 -12.45 -0.45
CA ALA A 94 -6.08 -12.55 0.09
C ALA A 94 -6.47 -11.38 0.99
N ALA A 95 -5.52 -10.51 1.33
CA ALA A 95 -5.72 -9.33 2.17
C ALA A 95 -6.52 -8.23 1.47
#